data_AF-A0A2D7XH87-F1
#
_entry.id   AF-A0A2D7XH87-F1
#
_cell.length_a   1.000
_cell.length_b   1.000
_cell.length_c   1.000
_cell.angle_alpha   90.00
_cell.angle_beta   90.00
_cell.angle_gamma   90.00
#
_symmetry.space_group_name_H-M   'P 1'
#
loop_
_entity.id
_entity.type
_entity.pdbx_description
1 polymer ?
#
loop_
_entity_poly.entity_id
_entity_poly.type
_entity_poly.pdbx_seq_one_letter_code
_entity_poly.pdbx_strand_id
1 'polypeptide(L)'
;MDIFAVFAQFNLNLFSGIVAGVISGVYSGLIMARIARFYEVKAQALRLVRRIDFVINNKGLTFTRPMKQGELSLLAAELIQLQHRSAAKRFFEIDIQITTIQHGAKAHGQHANVIHELYRGWQKLIREASPNWGAILLYGRL
;
A
#
# COMPACT_ATOMS: atom_id res chain seq x y z
N MET A 1 2.53 -56.11 -22.19
CA MET A 1 2.51 -54.78 -21.53
C MET A 1 3.96 -54.33 -21.46
N ASP A 2 4.35 -53.36 -22.31
CA ASP A 2 5.77 -53.07 -22.54
C ASP A 2 6.39 -52.29 -21.37
N ILE A 3 7.32 -52.93 -20.66
CA ILE A 3 8.05 -52.36 -19.52
C ILE A 3 8.77 -51.05 -19.91
N PHE A 4 9.25 -50.97 -21.15
CA PHE A 4 9.85 -49.75 -21.70
C PHE A 4 8.86 -48.58 -21.82
N ALA A 5 7.61 -48.85 -22.19
CA ALA A 5 6.57 -47.82 -22.27
C ALA A 5 6.19 -47.30 -20.87
N VAL A 6 6.15 -48.19 -19.87
CA VAL A 6 5.88 -47.82 -18.47
C VAL A 6 7.00 -46.92 -17.91
N PHE A 7 8.27 -47.25 -18.18
CA PHE A 7 9.40 -46.46 -17.73
C PHE A 7 9.46 -45.07 -18.41
N ALA A 8 9.18 -45.00 -19.71
CA ALA A 8 9.09 -43.72 -20.43
C ALA A 8 7.96 -42.84 -19.88
N GLN A 9 6.79 -43.42 -19.63
CA GLN A 9 5.64 -42.71 -19.05
C GLN A 9 5.96 -42.18 -17.64
N PHE A 10 6.65 -42.96 -16.81
CA PHE A 10 7.06 -42.56 -15.47
C PHE A 10 8.01 -41.34 -15.50
N ASN A 11 9.01 -41.35 -16.39
CA ASN A 11 9.95 -40.24 -16.54
C ASN A 11 9.28 -38.95 -17.04
N LEU A 12 8.34 -39.05 -17.99
CA LEU A 12 7.55 -37.91 -18.46
C LEU A 12 6.66 -37.33 -17.35
N ASN A 13 6.03 -38.18 -16.54
CA ASN A 13 5.23 -37.76 -15.39
C ASN A 13 6.08 -37.05 -14.33
N LEU A 14 7.28 -37.56 -14.04
CA LEU A 14 8.22 -36.94 -13.12
C LEU A 14 8.68 -35.57 -13.62
N PHE A 15 9.08 -35.49 -14.88
CA PHE A 15 9.53 -34.25 -15.48
C PHE A 15 8.42 -33.19 -15.52
N SER A 16 7.21 -33.55 -15.96
CA SER A 16 6.06 -32.64 -15.96
C SER A 16 5.67 -32.19 -14.56
N GLY A 17 5.76 -33.08 -13.55
CA GLY A 17 5.53 -32.74 -12.15
C GLY A 17 6.55 -31.72 -11.61
N ILE A 18 7.84 -31.90 -11.92
CA ILE A 18 8.89 -30.95 -11.54
C ILE A 18 8.65 -29.59 -12.20
N VAL A 19 8.37 -29.57 -13.50
CA VAL A 19 8.11 -28.32 -14.24
C VAL A 19 6.88 -27.60 -13.69
N ALA A 20 5.78 -28.32 -13.44
CA ALA A 20 4.58 -27.74 -12.84
C ALA A 20 4.83 -27.21 -11.42
N GLY A 21 5.61 -27.92 -10.60
CA GLY A 21 6.02 -27.49 -9.26
C GLY A 21 6.84 -26.21 -9.29
N VAL A 22 7.81 -26.10 -10.19
CA VAL A 22 8.63 -24.90 -10.35
C VAL A 22 7.77 -23.71 -10.81
N ILE A 23 6.94 -23.89 -11.84
CA ILE A 23 6.09 -22.81 -12.38
C ILE A 23 5.12 -22.30 -11.30
N SER A 24 4.45 -23.21 -10.59
CA SER A 24 3.51 -22.85 -9.52
C SER A 24 4.20 -22.16 -8.34
N GLY A 25 5.39 -22.62 -7.95
CA GLY A 25 6.20 -22.00 -6.90
C GLY A 25 6.62 -20.58 -7.26
N VAL A 26 7.14 -20.37 -8.48
CA VAL A 26 7.54 -19.04 -8.98
C VAL A 26 6.33 -18.09 -9.02
N TYR A 27 5.21 -18.53 -9.58
CA TYR A 27 4.00 -17.72 -9.67
C TYR A 27 3.45 -17.35 -8.28
N SER A 28 3.41 -18.29 -7.34
CA SER A 28 2.97 -18.05 -5.97
C SER A 28 3.89 -17.09 -5.23
N GLY A 29 5.21 -17.25 -5.37
CA GLY A 29 6.20 -16.35 -4.79
C GLY A 29 6.04 -14.92 -5.29
N LEU A 30 5.77 -14.75 -6.59
CA LEU A 30 5.53 -13.45 -7.20
C LEU A 30 4.25 -12.78 -6.69
N ILE A 31 3.16 -13.53 -6.54
CA ILE A 31 1.92 -13.04 -5.93
C ILE A 31 2.20 -12.57 -4.50
N MET A 32 2.88 -13.40 -3.71
CA MET A 32 3.18 -13.07 -2.31
C MET A 32 4.07 -11.83 -2.18
N ALA A 33 5.06 -11.66 -3.06
CA ALA A 33 5.90 -10.47 -3.10
C ALA A 33 5.09 -9.19 -3.36
N ARG A 34 4.13 -9.23 -4.29
CA ARG A 34 3.24 -8.09 -4.58
C ARG A 34 2.33 -7.75 -3.42
N ILE A 35 1.72 -8.77 -2.81
CA ILE A 35 0.88 -8.61 -1.62
C ILE A 35 1.70 -7.96 -0.50
N ALA A 36 2.89 -8.52 -0.22
CA ALA A 36 3.78 -8.00 0.81
C ALA A 36 4.14 -6.53 0.54
N ARG A 37 4.49 -6.18 -0.71
CA ARG A 37 4.85 -4.82 -1.06
C ARG A 37 3.70 -3.82 -0.86
N PHE A 38 2.48 -4.18 -1.24
CA PHE A 38 1.30 -3.35 -0.96
C PHE A 38 1.12 -3.09 0.54
N TYR A 39 1.19 -4.14 1.36
CA TYR A 39 1.03 -4.00 2.81
C TYR A 39 2.17 -3.22 3.46
N GLU A 40 3.39 -3.35 2.93
CA GLU A 40 4.53 -2.55 3.36
C GLU A 40 4.28 -1.06 3.13
N VAL A 41 3.89 -0.66 1.91
CA VAL A 41 3.59 0.74 1.56
C VAL A 41 2.44 1.28 2.42
N LYS A 42 1.39 0.48 2.61
CA LYS A 42 0.26 0.82 3.49
C LYS A 42 0.71 1.04 4.94
N ALA A 43 1.58 0.18 5.46
CA ALA A 43 2.12 0.31 6.81
C ALA A 43 3.01 1.55 6.95
N GLN A 44 3.83 1.85 5.95
CA GLN A 44 4.66 3.06 5.91
C GLN A 44 3.80 4.33 5.90
N ALA A 45 2.76 4.39 5.07
CA ALA A 45 1.81 5.51 5.04
C ALA A 45 1.13 5.71 6.40
N LEU A 46 0.68 4.63 7.04
CA LEU A 46 0.07 4.71 8.36
C LEU A 46 1.07 5.19 9.42
N ARG A 47 2.34 4.80 9.34
CA ARG A 47 3.40 5.30 10.23
C ARG A 47 3.66 6.79 10.02
N LEU A 48 3.69 7.27 8.77
CA LEU A 48 3.87 8.70 8.47
C LEU A 48 2.75 9.54 9.07
N VAL A 49 1.49 9.17 8.81
CA VAL A 49 0.35 9.88 9.40
C VAL A 49 0.44 9.81 10.93
N ARG A 50 0.72 8.63 11.52
CA ARG A 50 0.83 8.48 12.98
C ARG A 50 1.94 9.31 13.65
N ARG A 51 2.95 9.72 12.89
CA ARG A 51 4.06 10.55 13.38
C ARG A 51 3.71 12.03 13.44
N ILE A 52 2.61 12.45 12.80
CA ILE A 52 2.16 13.82 12.84
C ILE A 52 1.74 14.14 14.27
N ASP A 53 2.42 15.11 14.86
CA ASP A 53 2.16 15.56 16.21
C ASP A 53 1.83 17.05 16.19
N PHE A 54 0.80 17.42 16.92
CA PHE A 54 0.28 18.78 16.97
C PHE A 54 -0.27 19.11 18.34
N VAL A 55 -0.02 20.35 18.76
CA VAL A 55 -0.51 20.91 20.00
C VAL A 55 -1.43 22.07 19.68
N ILE A 56 -2.50 22.17 20.44
CA ILE A 56 -3.49 23.22 20.31
C ILE A 56 -3.32 24.15 21.50
N ASN A 57 -3.06 25.42 21.23
CA ASN A 57 -2.89 26.43 22.26
C ASN A 57 -3.77 27.66 21.95
N ASN A 58 -3.78 28.63 22.87
CA ASN A 58 -4.55 29.87 22.72
C ASN A 58 -4.15 30.71 21.49
N LYS A 59 -3.00 30.43 20.86
CA LYS A 59 -2.52 31.10 19.64
C LYS A 59 -2.88 30.34 18.35
N GLY A 60 -3.44 29.12 18.45
CA GLY A 60 -3.86 28.30 17.33
C GLY A 60 -3.27 26.88 17.34
N LEU A 61 -3.31 26.23 16.18
CA LEU A 61 -2.74 24.91 15.96
C LEU A 61 -1.24 25.04 15.68
N THR A 62 -0.40 24.34 16.43
CA THR A 62 1.04 24.25 16.16
C THR A 62 1.41 22.80 15.92
N PHE A 63 2.00 22.50 14.75
CA PHE A 63 2.56 21.18 14.48
C PHE A 63 3.93 21.05 15.14
N THR A 64 4.04 20.18 16.15
CA THR A 64 5.32 19.85 16.81
C THR A 64 6.17 18.94 15.92
N ARG A 65 5.50 18.05 15.17
CA ARG A 65 6.12 17.18 14.17
C ARG A 65 5.28 17.19 12.90
N PRO A 66 5.51 18.15 11.99
CA PRO A 66 4.83 18.14 10.70
C PRO A 66 5.37 16.98 9.84
N MET A 67 4.47 16.39 9.04
CA MET A 67 4.87 15.53 7.91
C MET A 67 5.58 16.38 6.87
N LYS A 68 6.63 15.86 6.22
CA LYS A 68 7.27 16.63 5.14
C LYS A 68 6.38 16.58 3.89
N GLN A 69 6.37 17.68 3.15
CA GLN A 69 5.64 17.78 1.90
C GLN A 69 6.05 16.67 0.94
N GLY A 70 5.07 15.96 0.39
CA GLY A 70 5.29 14.94 -0.64
C GLY A 70 5.69 13.55 -0.12
N GLU A 71 5.87 13.34 1.19
CA GLU A 71 6.20 12.00 1.73
C GLU A 71 5.09 10.99 1.41
N LEU A 72 3.83 11.37 1.58
CA LEU A 72 2.71 10.48 1.31
C LEU A 72 2.43 10.37 -0.21
N SER A 73 2.70 11.44 -0.97
CA SER A 73 2.68 11.43 -2.44
C SER A 73 3.69 10.46 -3.04
N LEU A 74 4.88 10.31 -2.44
CA LEU A 74 5.89 9.37 -2.89
C LEU A 74 5.42 7.91 -2.71
N LEU A 75 4.79 7.60 -1.58
CA LEU A 75 4.14 6.30 -1.37
C LEU A 75 2.95 6.08 -2.32
N ALA A 76 2.21 7.13 -2.66
CA ALA A 76 1.15 7.07 -3.66
C ALA A 76 1.69 6.74 -5.07
N ALA A 77 2.82 7.33 -5.46
CA ALA A 77 3.49 7.02 -6.73
C ALA A 77 3.91 5.54 -6.80
N GLU A 78 4.40 4.99 -5.68
CA GLU A 78 4.72 3.57 -5.58
C GLU A 78 3.48 2.68 -5.74
N LEU A 79 2.34 3.06 -5.13
CA LEU A 79 1.07 2.37 -5.33
C LEU A 79 0.62 2.42 -6.80
N ILE A 80 0.87 3.52 -7.53
CA ILE A 80 0.58 3.60 -8.97
C ILE A 80 1.44 2.59 -9.74
N GLN A 81 2.74 2.51 -9.43
CA GLN A 81 3.64 1.55 -10.07
C GLN A 81 3.18 0.10 -9.84
N LEU A 82 2.63 -0.20 -8.66
CA LEU A 82 2.00 -1.48 -8.31
C LEU A 82 0.57 -1.64 -8.86
N GLN A 83 0.08 -0.71 -9.68
CA GLN A 83 -1.27 -0.69 -10.26
C GLN A 83 -2.42 -0.62 -9.22
N HIS A 84 -2.14 -0.05 -8.05
CA HIS A 84 -3.09 0.23 -6.97
C HIS A 84 -3.59 1.68 -7.03
N ARG A 85 -4.07 2.12 -8.21
CA ARG A 85 -4.48 3.51 -8.49
C ARG A 85 -5.52 4.06 -7.51
N SER A 86 -6.48 3.23 -7.07
CA SER A 86 -7.50 3.65 -6.10
C SER A 86 -6.89 4.01 -4.73
N ALA A 87 -5.97 3.19 -4.24
CA ALA A 87 -5.26 3.44 -2.98
C ALA A 87 -4.31 4.65 -3.12
N ALA A 88 -3.62 4.77 -4.24
CA ALA A 88 -2.77 5.91 -4.55
C ALA A 88 -3.54 7.24 -4.52
N LYS A 89 -4.72 7.29 -5.16
CA LYS A 89 -5.58 8.49 -5.17
C LYS A 89 -5.93 8.93 -3.75
N ARG A 90 -6.33 8.01 -2.88
CA ARG A 90 -6.62 8.31 -1.46
C ARG A 90 -5.40 8.88 -0.74
N PHE A 91 -4.20 8.35 -1.01
CA PHE A 91 -2.97 8.83 -0.38
C PHE A 91 -2.62 10.25 -0.83
N PHE A 92 -2.79 10.56 -2.13
CA PHE A 92 -2.64 11.93 -2.63
C PHE A 92 -3.65 12.90 -2.02
N GLU A 93 -4.92 12.51 -1.91
CA GLU A 93 -5.95 13.35 -1.29
C GLU A 93 -5.60 13.67 0.18
N ILE A 94 -5.10 12.68 0.92
CA ILE A 94 -4.65 12.88 2.30
C ILE A 94 -3.42 13.79 2.35
N ASP A 95 -2.44 13.63 1.45
CA ASP A 95 -1.23 14.48 1.40
C ASP A 95 -1.58 15.94 1.14
N ILE A 96 -2.51 16.20 0.23
CA ILE A 96 -3.02 17.54 -0.08
C ILE A 96 -3.73 18.13 1.14
N GLN A 97 -4.55 17.35 1.85
CA GLN A 97 -5.25 17.82 3.05
C GLN A 97 -4.26 18.16 4.17
N ILE A 98 -3.29 17.28 4.43
CA ILE A 98 -2.27 17.48 5.46
C ILE A 98 -1.45 18.73 5.17
N THR A 99 -0.95 18.88 3.94
CA THR A 99 -0.13 20.02 3.53
C THR A 99 -0.93 21.32 3.56
N THR A 100 -2.19 21.31 3.09
CA THR A 100 -3.08 22.47 3.16
C THR A 100 -3.32 22.90 4.61
N ILE A 101 -3.56 21.96 5.52
CA ILE A 101 -3.75 22.28 6.95
C ILE A 101 -2.44 22.74 7.56
N GLN A 102 -1.30 22.12 7.27
CA GLN A 102 0.01 22.53 7.80
C GLN A 102 0.41 23.94 7.34
N HIS A 103 0.17 24.28 6.08
CA HIS A 103 0.43 25.63 5.56
C HIS A 103 -0.64 26.65 6.02
N GLY A 104 -1.89 26.22 6.19
CA GLY A 104 -3.02 27.03 6.65
C GLY A 104 -3.15 27.18 8.16
N ALA A 105 -2.38 26.44 8.97
CA ALA A 105 -2.46 26.38 10.44
C ALA A 105 -2.06 27.65 11.20
N LYS A 106 -2.06 28.82 10.54
CA LYS A 106 -2.29 30.10 11.23
C LYS A 106 -3.79 30.34 11.52
N ALA A 107 -4.68 29.40 11.19
CA ALA A 107 -6.11 29.51 11.43
C ALA A 107 -6.46 29.41 12.93
N HIS A 108 -7.08 30.46 13.44
CA HIS A 108 -7.38 30.72 14.84
C HIS A 108 -8.15 29.60 15.57
N GLY A 109 -7.60 29.19 16.72
CA GLY A 109 -8.22 28.77 17.98
C GLY A 109 -9.36 27.74 18.07
N GLN A 110 -10.24 27.56 17.07
CA GLN A 110 -11.56 26.95 17.29
C GLN A 110 -11.80 25.59 16.64
N HIS A 111 -10.82 24.99 15.96
CA HIS A 111 -11.03 23.78 15.14
C HIS A 111 -10.39 22.50 15.70
N ALA A 112 -10.14 22.45 17.01
CA ALA A 112 -9.42 21.34 17.66
C ALA A 112 -10.04 19.95 17.40
N ASN A 113 -11.35 19.85 17.63
CA ASN A 113 -12.08 18.61 17.43
C ASN A 113 -12.11 18.21 15.96
N VAL A 114 -12.26 19.18 15.05
CA VAL A 114 -12.26 18.96 13.60
C VAL A 114 -10.94 18.36 13.12
N ILE A 115 -9.81 18.86 13.63
CA ILE A 115 -8.48 18.35 13.26
C ILE A 115 -8.26 16.93 13.81
N HIS A 116 -8.72 16.66 15.03
CA HIS A 116 -8.67 15.30 15.60
C HIS A 116 -9.53 14.30 14.82
N GLU A 117 -10.73 14.69 14.38
CA GLU A 117 -11.59 13.87 13.54
C GLU A 117 -10.99 13.62 12.16
N LEU A 118 -10.45 14.66 11.51
CA LEU A 118 -9.73 14.53 10.24
C LEU A 118 -8.55 13.57 10.35
N TYR A 119 -7.74 13.71 11.41
CA TYR A 119 -6.61 12.84 11.68
C TYR A 119 -7.01 11.36 11.83
N ARG A 120 -8.10 11.09 12.58
CA ARG A 120 -8.67 9.75 12.68
C ARG A 120 -9.20 9.25 11.33
N GLY A 121 -9.82 10.14 10.56
CA GLY A 121 -10.30 9.89 9.20
C GLY A 121 -9.18 9.44 8.27
N TRP A 122 -8.05 10.15 8.25
CA TRP A 122 -6.88 9.78 7.43
C TRP A 122 -6.35 8.39 7.79
N GLN A 123 -6.20 8.09 9.09
CA GLN A 123 -5.77 6.76 9.52
C GLN A 123 -6.75 5.67 9.09
N LYS A 124 -8.06 5.95 9.18
CA LYS A 124 -9.11 5.02 8.76
C LYS A 124 -9.04 4.76 7.25
N LEU A 125 -8.96 5.82 6.43
CA LEU A 125 -8.86 5.72 4.97
C LEU A 125 -7.64 4.90 4.52
N ILE A 126 -6.49 5.07 5.20
CA ILE A 126 -5.29 4.27 4.93
C ILE A 126 -5.50 2.80 5.34
N ARG A 127 -6.11 2.53 6.49
CA ARG A 127 -6.41 1.16 6.95
C ARG A 127 -7.40 0.44 6.03
N GLU A 128 -8.36 1.16 5.47
CA GLU A 128 -9.38 0.64 4.56
C GLU A 128 -8.92 0.61 3.10
N ALA A 129 -7.70 1.09 2.80
CA ALA A 129 -7.10 0.89 1.48
C ALA A 129 -6.91 -0.61 1.22
N SER A 130 -7.58 -1.10 0.19
CA SER A 130 -7.52 -2.49 -0.25
C SER A 130 -6.61 -2.62 -1.49
N PRO A 131 -5.91 -3.76 -1.63
CA PRO A 131 -5.15 -4.01 -2.83
C PRO A 131 -6.06 -4.17 -4.04
N ASN A 132 -5.52 -3.88 -5.22
CA ASN A 132 -6.16 -4.26 -6.48
C ASN A 132 -5.80 -5.72 -6.77
N TRP A 133 -6.72 -6.65 -6.50
CA TRP A 133 -6.50 -8.08 -6.73
C TRP A 133 -6.24 -8.43 -8.19
N GLY A 134 -6.82 -7.70 -9.14
CA GLY A 134 -6.52 -7.89 -10.56
C GLY A 134 -5.06 -7.61 -10.88
N ALA A 135 -4.49 -6.55 -10.30
CA ALA A 135 -3.06 -6.22 -10.44
C ALA A 135 -2.12 -7.23 -9.78
N ILE A 136 -2.60 -7.96 -8.77
CA ILE A 136 -1.82 -8.97 -8.06
C ILE A 136 -1.85 -10.30 -8.81
N LEU A 137 -3.02 -10.73 -9.29
CA LEU A 137 -3.23 -12.05 -9.88
C LEU A 137 -2.90 -12.10 -11.38
N LEU A 138 -3.19 -11.04 -12.14
CA LEU A 138 -2.98 -11.00 -13.59
C LEU A 138 -1.60 -10.48 -13.97
N TYR A 139 -0.56 -11.15 -13.47
CA TYR A 139 0.81 -10.86 -13.90
C TYR A 139 0.96 -11.15 -15.40
N GLY A 140 1.31 -10.11 -16.19
CA GLY A 140 1.59 -10.25 -17.62
C GLY A 140 0.56 -9.64 -18.57
N ARG A 141 -0.51 -9.00 -18.08
CA ARG A 141 -1.40 -8.18 -18.91
C ARG A 141 -0.88 -6.74 -18.97
N LEU A 142 0.18 -6.54 -19.74
CA LEU A 142 0.65 -5.24 -20.25
C LEU A 142 0.84 -5.39 -21.76
#